data_AF-A0A934FDI8-F1
#
_entry.id   AF-A0A934FDI8-F1
#
_cell.length_a   1.000
_cell.length_b   1.000
_cell.length_c   1.000
_cell.angle_alpha   90.00
_cell.angle_beta   90.00
_cell.angle_gamma   90.00
#
_symmetry.space_group_name_H-M   'P 1'
#
loop_
_entity.id
_entity.type
_entity.pdbx_description
1 polymer ?
#
loop_
_entity_poly.entity_id
_entity_poly.type
_entity_poly.pdbx_seq_one_letter_code
_entity_poly.pdbx_strand_id
1 'polypeptide(L)'
;MARGDPAEQAILRLEARRFATRCETQIALIQRADSLRELARLATIALPFRLAEDFSSRDAQRHVTQAAEEHARELIQEQIDHCLRAEPERREIMKNKLAEDWANLTGVLAHLRTWAKGKLTAAQQVR
;
A
#
# COMPACT_ATOMS: atom_id res chain seq x y z
N MET A 1 33.04 -19.44 -9.06
CA MET A 1 31.99 -19.19 -8.05
C MET A 1 32.11 -20.30 -7.01
N ALA A 2 32.61 -19.99 -5.82
CA ALA A 2 32.64 -20.97 -4.74
C ALA A 2 31.20 -21.39 -4.43
N ARG A 3 30.91 -22.70 -4.43
CA ARG A 3 29.64 -23.22 -3.93
C ARG A 3 29.54 -22.75 -2.47
N GLY A 4 28.66 -21.79 -2.20
CA GLY A 4 28.42 -21.32 -0.84
C GLY A 4 28.10 -22.50 0.07
N ASP A 5 28.55 -22.41 1.33
CA ASP A 5 28.38 -23.47 2.32
C ASP A 5 26.90 -23.95 2.33
N PRO A 6 26.64 -25.27 2.20
CA PRO A 6 25.30 -25.81 2.30
C PRO A 6 24.52 -25.32 3.54
N ALA A 7 25.21 -25.08 4.65
CA ALA A 7 24.61 -24.52 5.86
C ALA A 7 24.14 -23.07 5.67
N GLU A 8 24.95 -22.22 5.03
CA GLU A 8 24.58 -20.83 4.71
C GLU A 8 23.36 -20.78 3.78
N GLN A 9 23.33 -21.66 2.77
CA GLN A 9 22.17 -21.76 1.88
C GLN A 9 20.90 -22.20 2.61
N ALA A 10 21.01 -23.11 3.58
CA ALA A 10 19.88 -23.55 4.39
C ALA A 10 19.34 -22.40 5.27
N ILE A 11 20.23 -21.59 5.85
CA ILE A 11 19.86 -20.40 6.62
C ILE A 11 19.14 -19.38 5.75
N LEU A 12 19.67 -19.07 4.55
CA LEU A 12 19.03 -18.13 3.63
C LEU A 12 17.63 -18.59 3.21
N ARG A 13 17.45 -19.88 2.91
CA ARG A 13 16.12 -20.44 2.59
C ARG A 13 15.15 -20.32 3.77
N LEU A 14 15.63 -20.52 5.00
CA LEU A 14 14.81 -20.37 6.19
C LEU A 14 14.41 -18.90 6.42
N GLU A 15 15.36 -17.97 6.27
CA GLU A 15 15.12 -16.53 6.37
C GLU A 15 14.12 -16.06 5.31
N ALA A 16 14.26 -16.51 4.05
CA ALA A 16 13.34 -16.19 2.97
C ALA A 16 11.91 -16.67 3.26
N ARG A 17 11.74 -17.91 3.77
CA ARG A 17 10.43 -18.43 4.18
C ARG A 17 9.80 -17.59 5.29
N ARG A 18 10.57 -17.25 6.32
CA ARG A 18 10.10 -16.39 7.42
C ARG A 18 9.68 -15.00 6.92
N PHE A 19 10.44 -14.44 5.99
CA PHE A 19 10.11 -13.17 5.38
C PHE A 19 8.80 -13.24 4.58
N ALA A 20 8.61 -14.28 3.77
CA ALA A 20 7.38 -14.50 3.02
C ALA A 20 6.15 -14.61 3.95
N THR A 21 6.22 -15.39 5.03
CA THR A 21 5.14 -15.49 6.03
C THR A 21 4.82 -14.13 6.68
N ARG A 22 5.84 -13.30 6.91
CA ARG A 22 5.63 -11.93 7.41
C ARG A 22 4.92 -11.05 6.38
N CYS A 23 5.27 -11.18 5.09
CA CYS A 23 4.55 -10.49 4.00
C CYS A 23 3.08 -10.91 3.94
N GLU A 24 2.77 -12.21 4.04
CA GLU A 24 1.39 -12.71 4.08
C GLU A 24 0.60 -12.14 5.25
N THR A 25 1.22 -12.12 6.45
CA THR A 25 0.62 -11.48 7.63
C THR A 25 0.38 -9.99 7.40
N GLN A 26 1.33 -9.31 6.76
CA GLN A 26 1.22 -7.89 6.45
C GLN A 26 0.07 -7.61 5.48
N ILE A 27 -0.12 -8.46 4.47
CA ILE A 27 -1.24 -8.38 3.53
C ILE A 27 -2.57 -8.54 4.28
N ALA A 28 -2.67 -9.51 5.20
CA ALA A 28 -3.88 -9.68 6.00
C ALA A 28 -4.21 -8.45 6.87
N LEU A 29 -3.20 -7.73 7.36
CA LEU A 29 -3.39 -6.48 8.09
C LEU A 29 -3.80 -5.33 7.15
N ILE A 30 -3.20 -5.25 5.96
CA ILE A 30 -3.53 -4.25 4.93
C ILE A 30 -5.02 -4.34 4.57
N GLN A 31 -5.53 -5.55 4.37
CA GLN A 31 -6.93 -5.80 4.00
C GLN A 31 -7.94 -5.42 5.09
N ARG A 32 -7.48 -5.14 6.32
CA ARG A 32 -8.32 -4.73 7.46
C ARG A 32 -8.09 -3.26 7.84
N ALA A 33 -7.22 -2.55 7.13
CA ALA A 33 -6.89 -1.18 7.47
C ALA A 33 -8.01 -0.25 6.98
N ASP A 34 -8.57 0.54 7.89
CA ASP A 34 -9.69 1.44 7.59
C ASP A 34 -9.23 2.87 7.27
N SER A 35 -7.92 3.11 7.20
CA SER A 35 -7.37 4.45 6.94
C SER A 35 -6.13 4.43 6.06
N LEU A 36 -6.00 5.47 5.23
CA LEU A 36 -4.86 5.67 4.33
C LEU A 36 -3.54 5.83 5.09
N ARG A 37 -3.58 6.38 6.31
CA ARG A 37 -2.41 6.51 7.19
C ARG A 37 -1.91 5.13 7.63
N GLU A 38 -2.82 4.29 8.09
CA GLU A 38 -2.47 2.93 8.49
C GLU A 38 -1.97 2.11 7.30
N LEU A 39 -2.63 2.23 6.15
CA LEU A 39 -2.17 1.59 4.92
C LEU A 39 -0.74 2.01 4.54
N ALA A 40 -0.43 3.30 4.55
CA ALA A 40 0.91 3.78 4.23
C ALA A 40 1.97 3.23 5.21
N ARG A 41 1.62 3.11 6.50
CA ARG A 41 2.48 2.47 7.50
C ARG A 41 2.68 0.99 7.21
N LEU A 42 1.60 0.26 6.90
CA LEU A 42 1.65 -1.18 6.67
C LEU A 42 2.31 -1.56 5.34
N ALA A 43 2.23 -0.72 4.31
CA ALA A 43 2.89 -0.92 3.03
C ALA A 43 4.43 -0.90 3.15
N THR A 44 4.96 -0.32 4.22
CA THR A 44 6.40 -0.22 4.45
C THR A 44 6.91 -1.47 5.17
N ILE A 45 7.27 -2.50 4.40
CA ILE A 45 7.94 -3.71 4.92
C ILE A 45 9.42 -3.73 4.49
N ALA A 46 10.33 -3.78 5.48
CA ALA A 46 11.76 -3.77 5.21
C ALA A 46 12.28 -5.15 4.81
N LEU A 47 12.86 -5.25 3.61
CA LEU A 47 13.55 -6.44 3.11
C LEU A 47 14.91 -6.60 3.82
N PRO A 48 15.18 -7.73 4.50
CA PRO A 48 16.49 -7.98 5.10
C PRO A 48 17.60 -7.94 4.05
N PHE A 49 18.73 -7.31 4.37
CA PHE A 49 19.87 -7.16 3.46
C PHE A 49 20.35 -8.50 2.86
N ARG A 50 20.35 -9.56 3.66
CA ARG A 50 20.74 -10.92 3.23
C ARG A 50 19.83 -11.50 2.14
N LEU A 51 18.61 -10.98 2.00
CA LEU A 51 17.63 -11.41 1.01
C LEU A 51 17.49 -10.40 -0.14
N ALA A 52 18.35 -9.38 -0.21
CA ALA A 52 18.25 -8.33 -1.22
C ALA A 52 18.36 -8.85 -2.66
N GLU A 53 19.10 -9.93 -2.87
CA GLU A 53 19.24 -10.59 -4.18
C GLU A 53 18.27 -11.78 -4.36
N ASP A 54 17.55 -12.17 -3.30
CA ASP A 54 16.60 -13.28 -3.38
C ASP A 54 15.32 -12.83 -4.10
N PHE A 55 15.10 -13.39 -5.29
CA PHE A 55 13.96 -13.05 -6.14
C PHE A 55 12.62 -13.27 -5.42
N SER A 56 12.46 -14.41 -4.75
CA SER A 56 11.21 -14.78 -4.07
C SER A 56 10.86 -13.80 -2.95
N SER A 57 11.85 -13.36 -2.18
CA SER A 57 11.66 -12.38 -1.11
C SER A 57 11.27 -11.00 -1.67
N ARG A 58 11.90 -10.57 -2.77
CA ARG A 58 11.50 -9.32 -3.45
C ARG A 58 10.09 -9.40 -4.01
N ASP A 59 9.71 -10.54 -4.56
CA ASP A 59 8.38 -10.77 -5.10
C ASP A 59 7.32 -10.74 -3.98
N ALA A 60 7.58 -11.41 -2.86
CA ALA A 60 6.73 -11.34 -1.68
C ALA A 60 6.57 -9.90 -1.16
N GLN A 61 7.64 -9.10 -1.15
CA GLN A 61 7.56 -7.67 -0.80
C GLN A 61 6.71 -6.88 -1.81
N ARG A 62 6.81 -7.17 -3.11
CA ARG A 62 5.99 -6.52 -4.14
C ARG A 62 4.51 -6.82 -3.95
N HIS A 63 4.14 -8.04 -3.61
CA HIS A 63 2.74 -8.40 -3.32
C HIS A 63 2.17 -7.57 -2.14
N VAL A 64 2.96 -7.27 -1.11
CA VAL A 64 2.54 -6.37 -0.02
C VAL A 64 2.22 -4.97 -0.56
N THR A 65 3.10 -4.41 -1.39
CA THR A 65 2.91 -3.08 -1.97
C THR A 65 1.68 -3.06 -2.90
N GLN A 66 1.50 -4.09 -3.72
CA GLN A 66 0.35 -4.21 -4.62
C GLN A 66 -0.96 -4.30 -3.84
N ALA A 67 -1.04 -5.16 -2.82
CA ALA A 67 -2.22 -5.27 -1.98
C ALA A 67 -2.54 -3.94 -1.27
N ALA A 68 -1.52 -3.20 -0.80
CA ALA A 68 -1.72 -1.89 -0.19
C ALA A 68 -2.21 -0.84 -1.20
N GLU A 69 -1.72 -0.90 -2.44
CA GLU A 69 -2.15 0.00 -3.51
C GLU A 69 -3.59 -0.26 -3.93
N GLU A 70 -3.96 -1.53 -4.08
CA GLU A 70 -5.33 -1.97 -4.37
C GLU A 70 -6.30 -1.49 -3.27
N HIS A 71 -6.02 -1.79 -2.01
CA HIS A 71 -6.87 -1.36 -0.89
C HIS A 71 -6.95 0.16 -0.75
N ALA A 72 -5.84 0.87 -0.98
CA ALA A 72 -5.85 2.33 -0.96
C ALA A 72 -6.75 2.91 -2.05
N ARG A 73 -6.76 2.32 -3.25
CA ARG A 73 -7.64 2.76 -4.35
C ARG A 73 -9.12 2.55 -4.01
N GLU A 74 -9.45 1.45 -3.34
CA GLU A 74 -10.82 1.17 -2.86
C GLU A 74 -11.28 2.23 -1.86
N LEU A 75 -10.50 2.47 -0.80
CA LEU A 75 -10.82 3.51 0.19
C LEU A 75 -10.95 4.91 -0.43
N ILE A 76 -10.07 5.27 -1.38
CA ILE A 76 -10.14 6.55 -2.09
C ILE A 76 -11.43 6.63 -2.93
N GLN A 77 -11.83 5.54 -3.59
CA GLN A 77 -13.06 5.53 -4.38
C GLN A 77 -14.29 5.71 -3.49
N GLU A 78 -14.35 5.02 -2.35
CA GLU A 78 -15.42 5.18 -1.36
C GLU A 78 -15.50 6.62 -0.82
N GLN A 79 -14.34 7.20 -0.51
CA GLN A 79 -14.21 8.60 -0.09
C GLN A 79 -14.75 9.59 -1.13
N ILE A 80 -14.41 9.38 -2.41
CA ILE A 80 -14.90 10.19 -3.53
C ILE A 80 -16.42 10.04 -3.65
N ASP A 81 -16.92 8.81 -3.65
CA ASP A 81 -18.36 8.55 -3.79
C ASP A 81 -19.17 9.17 -2.64
N HIS A 82 -18.67 9.07 -1.41
CA HIS A 82 -19.25 9.71 -0.24
C HIS A 82 -19.26 11.24 -0.38
N CYS A 83 -18.17 11.84 -0.87
CA CYS A 83 -18.11 13.27 -1.15
C CYS A 83 -19.08 13.72 -2.25
N LEU A 84 -19.28 12.93 -3.30
CA LEU A 84 -20.19 13.26 -4.40
C LEU A 84 -21.67 13.14 -4.01
N ARG A 85 -22.00 12.25 -3.07
CA ARG A 85 -23.36 12.09 -2.53
C ARG A 85 -23.73 13.15 -1.50
N ALA A 86 -22.74 13.79 -0.88
CA ALA A 86 -22.98 14.85 0.09
C ALA A 86 -23.68 16.07 -0.52
N GLU A 87 -24.38 16.81 0.35
CA GLU A 87 -25.03 18.08 0.02
C GLU A 87 -24.02 19.12 -0.48
N PRO A 88 -24.39 19.98 -1.45
CA PRO A 88 -23.47 20.94 -2.07
C PRO A 88 -22.67 21.80 -1.07
N GLU A 89 -23.33 22.24 0.01
CA GLU A 89 -22.73 23.09 1.05
C GLU A 89 -21.63 22.36 1.85
N ARG A 90 -21.75 21.04 2.01
CA ARG A 90 -20.77 20.21 2.74
C ARG A 90 -19.65 19.70 1.87
N ARG A 91 -19.81 19.73 0.54
CA ARG A 91 -18.80 19.18 -0.40
C ARG A 91 -17.46 19.85 -0.25
N GLU A 92 -17.41 21.17 -0.12
CA GLU A 92 -16.13 21.88 -0.05
C GLU A 92 -15.34 21.54 1.22
N ILE A 93 -16.04 21.44 2.36
CA ILE A 93 -15.46 20.98 3.63
C ILE A 93 -14.94 19.55 3.49
N MET A 94 -15.72 18.67 2.85
CA MET A 94 -15.31 17.28 2.64
C MET A 94 -14.10 17.18 1.70
N LYS A 95 -14.00 17.99 0.65
CA LYS A 95 -12.82 18.01 -0.23
C LYS A 95 -11.56 18.37 0.53
N ASN A 96 -11.63 19.36 1.43
CA ASN A 96 -10.48 19.73 2.25
C ASN A 96 -10.06 18.57 3.16
N LYS A 97 -11.03 17.92 3.80
CA LYS A 97 -10.77 16.70 4.59
C LYS A 97 -10.16 15.57 3.76
N LEU A 98 -10.67 15.34 2.55
CA LEU A 98 -10.08 14.33 1.64
C LEU A 98 -8.64 14.68 1.26
N ALA A 99 -8.35 15.95 1.00
CA ALA A 99 -6.99 16.38 0.70
C ALA A 99 -6.03 16.13 1.87
N GLU A 100 -6.48 16.36 3.11
CA GLU A 100 -5.74 16.02 4.33
C GLU A 100 -5.57 14.51 4.50
N ASP A 101 -6.63 13.73 4.27
CA ASP A 101 -6.59 12.27 4.37
C ASP A 101 -5.60 11.69 3.34
N TRP A 102 -5.64 12.18 2.10
CA TRP A 102 -4.71 11.78 1.04
C TRP A 102 -3.27 12.22 1.30
N ALA A 103 -3.05 13.30 2.06
CA ALA A 103 -1.71 13.67 2.48
C ALA A 103 -1.02 12.57 3.31
N ASN A 104 -1.78 11.67 3.95
CA ASN A 104 -1.21 10.53 4.67
C ASN A 104 -0.64 9.42 3.75
N LEU A 105 -0.96 9.41 2.46
CA LEU A 105 -0.38 8.48 1.49
C LEU A 105 1.11 8.79 1.30
N THR A 106 2.00 8.01 1.88
CA THR A 106 3.45 8.27 1.89
C THR A 106 4.23 7.07 1.34
N GLY A 107 5.54 7.24 1.15
CA GLY A 107 6.41 6.17 0.68
C GLY A 107 5.98 5.60 -0.67
N VAL A 108 5.80 4.28 -0.73
CA VAL A 108 5.40 3.56 -1.95
C VAL A 108 4.02 3.97 -2.48
N LEU A 109 3.15 4.52 -1.62
CA LEU A 109 1.80 4.95 -2.00
C LEU A 109 1.69 6.44 -2.34
N ALA A 110 2.78 7.21 -2.26
CA ALA A 110 2.73 8.67 -2.44
C ALA A 110 2.19 9.10 -3.82
N HIS A 111 2.41 8.28 -4.85
CA HIS A 111 1.93 8.53 -6.20
C HIS A 111 0.38 8.54 -6.29
N LEU A 112 -0.31 7.83 -5.39
CA LEU A 112 -1.77 7.77 -5.36
C LEU A 112 -2.41 9.12 -5.00
N ARG A 113 -1.68 10.07 -4.38
CA ARG A 113 -2.19 11.42 -4.11
C ARG A 113 -2.62 12.13 -5.39
N THR A 114 -1.76 12.10 -6.40
CA THR A 114 -2.03 12.75 -7.70
C THR A 114 -3.15 12.03 -8.43
N TRP A 115 -3.15 10.70 -8.37
CA TRP A 115 -4.21 9.87 -8.94
C TRP A 115 -5.58 10.17 -8.31
N ALA A 116 -5.67 10.23 -6.98
CA ALA A 116 -6.90 10.52 -6.24
C ALA A 116 -7.50 11.88 -6.61
N LYS A 117 -6.64 12.91 -6.67
CA LYS A 117 -7.04 14.26 -7.12
C LYS A 117 -7.60 14.24 -8.54
N GLY A 118 -6.91 13.55 -9.46
CA GLY A 118 -7.39 13.41 -10.84
C GLY A 118 -8.74 12.69 -10.92
N LYS A 119 -8.93 11.63 -10.13
CA LYS A 119 -10.19 10.88 -10.05
C LYS A 119 -11.36 11.72 -9.54
N LEU A 120 -11.14 12.51 -8.49
CA LEU A 120 -12.16 13.43 -7.98
C LEU A 120 -12.56 14.48 -9.02
N THR A 121 -11.58 15.10 -9.69
CA THR A 121 -11.85 16.08 -10.74
C THR A 121 -12.64 15.46 -11.89
N ALA A 122 -12.25 14.27 -12.36
CA ALA A 122 -12.97 13.57 -13.42
C ALA A 122 -14.41 13.23 -13.01
N ALA A 123 -14.62 12.76 -11.78
CA ALA A 123 -15.95 12.41 -11.29
C ALA A 123 -16.87 13.63 -11.10
N GLN A 124 -16.31 14.81 -10.90
CA GLN A 124 -17.06 16.07 -10.86
C GLN A 124 -17.49 16.57 -12.25
N GLN A 125 -16.75 16.22 -13.31
CA GLN A 125 -17.06 16.65 -14.68
C GLN A 125 -18.16 15.82 -15.35
N VAL A 126 -18.37 14.58 -14.89
CA VAL A 126 -19.36 13.65 -15.44
C VAL A 126 -20.77 13.89 -14.89
N ARG A 127 -20.92 14.77 -13.89
CA ARG A 127 -22.21 15.15 -13.28
C ARG A 127 -22.55 16.59 -13.60
#